data_AF-A0A1F9G3K8-F1
#
_entry.id   AF-A0A1F9G3K8-F1
#
_cell.length_a   1.000
_cell.length_b   1.000
_cell.length_c   1.000
_cell.angle_alpha   90.00
_cell.angle_beta   90.00
_cell.angle_gamma   90.00
#
_symmetry.space_group_name_H-M   'P 1'
#
loop_
_entity.id
_entity.type
_entity.pdbx_description
1 polymer ?
#
loop_
_entity_poly.entity_id
_entity_poly.type
_entity_poly.pdbx_seq_one_letter_code
_entity_poly.pdbx_strand_id
1 'polypeptide(L)'
;MTFTRLPHAAATALLLCSGLSCREPTPENASCDGEWFEQFLYPAPGELVGDVSCWTPGEEVADNVDARCQADVAVEVQVTDYQDQVPVPGAAVTLYAGDSLEGEASDVTMDDDGIVTESVLLCTPTTYRATRSEGALPTTGVHEVYSPEEPVEAHFQSISEGSRSLLELTFQRDIAPGNGAVAGRALGCDGEPLENAQVIVRDAECHVSTDGYTGYFTNQLPDVFRTATSADGVFAVLNVPPGDYTVEMFAPVPGRAGEDPQPHVLAAAATLTLEADGATIVDVQLGHTDGLFYPAACSSCP
;
A
#
# COMPACT_ATOMS: atom_id res chain seq x y z
N MET A 1 21.44 29.34 48.00
CA MET A 1 20.73 28.72 46.87
C MET A 1 20.04 29.83 46.11
N THR A 2 20.57 30.14 44.94
CA THR A 2 20.26 31.35 44.16
C THR A 2 19.47 30.90 42.94
N PHE A 3 18.21 31.29 42.83
CA PHE A 3 17.38 31.00 41.66
C PHE A 3 17.63 32.06 40.59
N THR A 4 18.24 31.64 39.48
CA THR A 4 18.45 32.45 38.29
C THR A 4 17.19 32.40 37.42
N ARG A 5 16.62 33.57 37.11
CA ARG A 5 15.49 33.73 36.16
C ARG A 5 16.00 33.52 34.72
N LEU A 6 15.30 32.68 33.96
CA LEU A 6 15.45 32.58 32.50
C LEU A 6 14.53 33.60 31.80
N PRO A 7 14.97 34.26 30.71
CA PRO A 7 14.20 35.25 30.00
C PRO A 7 13.19 34.61 29.03
N HIS A 8 12.00 35.22 28.96
CA HIS A 8 11.03 35.08 27.88
C HIS A 8 11.62 35.59 26.56
N ALA A 9 11.55 34.78 25.50
CA ALA A 9 11.24 35.20 24.12
C ALA A 9 11.38 34.03 23.15
N ALA A 10 10.27 33.38 22.80
CA ALA A 10 10.09 32.73 21.51
C ALA A 10 8.70 33.10 21.04
N ALA A 11 8.64 34.07 20.13
CA ALA A 11 7.41 34.55 19.54
C ALA A 11 6.89 33.48 18.57
N THR A 12 5.81 32.81 18.96
CA THR A 12 5.00 31.96 18.09
C THR A 12 4.42 32.84 16.97
N ALA A 13 4.84 32.63 15.73
CA ALA A 13 4.18 33.18 14.56
C ALA A 13 2.85 32.44 14.37
N LEU A 14 1.79 32.92 15.04
CA LEU A 14 0.42 32.61 14.65
C LEU A 14 0.14 33.33 13.33
N LEU A 15 0.23 32.62 12.20
CA LEU A 15 -0.40 33.10 10.97
C LEU A 15 -1.92 32.99 11.12
N LEU A 16 -2.54 34.09 11.52
CA LEU A 16 -3.98 34.28 11.44
C LEU A 16 -4.34 34.54 9.97
N CYS A 17 -4.76 33.50 9.25
CA CYS A 17 -5.51 33.64 7.99
C CYS A 17 -6.91 34.15 8.30
N SER A 18 -7.03 35.44 8.62
CA SER A 18 -8.30 36.13 8.76
C SER A 18 -8.54 36.98 7.51
N GLY A 19 -9.36 36.50 6.58
CA GLY A 19 -10.10 37.40 5.67
C GLY A 19 -9.97 37.21 4.16
N LEU A 20 -9.26 36.21 3.65
CA LEU A 20 -9.41 35.77 2.26
C LEU A 20 -9.53 34.26 2.23
N SER A 21 -10.55 33.77 1.54
CA SER A 21 -10.79 32.37 1.18
C SER A 21 -9.47 31.62 0.99
N CYS A 22 -9.09 30.78 1.95
CA CYS A 22 -8.21 29.63 1.69
C CYS A 22 -9.02 28.70 0.80
N ARG A 23 -9.14 29.08 -0.48
CA ARG A 23 -9.68 28.21 -1.50
C ARG A 23 -8.61 27.14 -1.60
N GLU A 24 -8.91 25.95 -1.07
CA GLU A 24 -8.12 24.77 -1.38
C GLU A 24 -7.92 24.78 -2.90
N PRO A 25 -6.66 24.73 -3.38
CA PRO A 25 -6.42 24.72 -4.80
C PRO A 25 -7.11 23.47 -5.36
N THR A 26 -8.28 23.65 -5.95
CA THR A 26 -8.89 22.62 -6.79
C THR A 26 -8.11 22.69 -8.09
N PRO A 27 -7.28 21.69 -8.43
CA PRO A 27 -6.55 21.72 -9.70
C PRO A 27 -7.57 21.62 -10.83
N GLU A 28 -8.01 22.77 -11.36
CA GLU A 28 -8.84 22.84 -12.55
C GLU A 28 -7.97 22.43 -13.76
N ASN A 29 -7.98 21.13 -14.10
CA ASN A 29 -7.34 20.49 -15.26
C ASN A 29 -5.84 20.19 -15.15
N ALA A 30 -5.39 19.53 -14.08
CA ALA A 30 -4.06 18.93 -14.09
C ALA A 30 -4.09 17.63 -14.91
N SER A 31 -3.47 17.62 -16.09
CA SER A 31 -2.97 16.37 -16.64
C SER A 31 -2.07 15.71 -15.59
N CYS A 32 -2.05 14.38 -15.52
CA CYS A 32 -1.12 13.60 -14.68
C CYS A 32 0.38 13.79 -15.04
N ASP A 33 0.69 14.78 -15.87
CA ASP A 33 2.02 15.09 -16.38
C ASP A 33 2.73 16.09 -15.46
N GLY A 34 3.84 15.65 -14.84
CA GLY A 34 4.78 16.49 -14.08
C GLY A 34 4.25 16.95 -12.70
N GLU A 35 5.17 17.10 -11.74
CA GLU A 35 5.17 17.76 -10.40
C GLU A 35 3.86 17.88 -9.57
N TRP A 36 2.73 17.31 -9.98
CA TRP A 36 1.42 17.43 -9.32
C TRP A 36 1.46 16.82 -7.92
N PHE A 37 2.31 15.80 -7.74
CA PHE A 37 2.52 15.09 -6.50
C PHE A 37 3.25 15.94 -5.47
N GLU A 38 4.02 16.96 -5.88
CA GLU A 38 4.89 17.73 -4.98
C GLU A 38 4.10 18.44 -3.88
N GLN A 39 2.84 18.78 -4.13
CA GLN A 39 1.96 19.40 -3.12
C GLN A 39 1.50 18.42 -2.03
N PHE A 40 1.60 17.12 -2.27
CA PHE A 40 1.18 16.05 -1.36
C PHE A 40 2.36 15.38 -0.65
N LEU A 41 3.58 15.58 -1.14
CA LEU A 41 4.78 15.05 -0.52
C LEU A 41 5.33 15.99 0.55
N TYR A 42 5.79 15.40 1.64
CA TYR A 42 6.53 16.11 2.67
C TYR A 42 8.01 16.17 2.30
N PRO A 43 8.79 17.11 2.87
CA PRO A 43 10.25 17.05 2.79
C PRO A 43 10.75 15.69 3.27
N ALA A 44 11.64 15.07 2.50
CA ALA A 44 12.14 13.73 2.80
C ALA A 44 12.80 13.70 4.19
N PRO A 45 12.46 12.73 5.06
CA PRO A 45 13.13 12.59 6.35
C PRO A 45 14.58 12.10 6.23
N GLY A 46 14.96 11.54 5.07
CA GLY A 46 16.29 11.02 4.77
C GLY A 46 16.35 10.39 3.37
N GLU A 47 17.46 9.70 3.07
CA GLU A 47 17.59 8.84 1.88
C GLU A 47 16.77 7.55 2.07
N LEU A 48 16.39 6.87 0.99
CA LEU A 48 15.81 5.53 1.08
C LEU A 48 16.75 4.58 1.82
N VAL A 49 16.19 3.72 2.67
CA VAL A 49 16.92 2.62 3.32
C VAL A 49 16.26 1.29 2.95
N GLY A 50 17.06 0.38 2.37
CA GLY A 50 16.67 -0.94 1.89
C GLY A 50 17.41 -1.29 0.60
N ASP A 51 17.08 -2.40 -0.06
CA ASP A 51 17.67 -2.73 -1.36
C ASP A 51 17.04 -1.90 -2.49
N VAL A 52 17.86 -1.07 -3.12
CA VAL A 52 17.48 -0.22 -4.25
C VAL A 52 18.23 -0.61 -5.55
N SER A 53 18.86 -1.79 -5.56
CA SER A 53 19.81 -2.20 -6.62
C SER A 53 19.20 -2.41 -8.01
N CYS A 54 17.91 -2.73 -8.09
CA CYS A 54 17.14 -2.90 -9.33
C CYS A 54 16.59 -1.59 -9.90
N TRP A 55 16.65 -0.49 -9.15
CA TRP A 55 15.94 0.74 -9.51
C TRP A 55 16.88 1.88 -9.88
N THR A 56 16.56 2.53 -10.99
CA THR A 56 17.14 3.81 -11.41
C THR A 56 15.99 4.76 -11.74
N PRO A 57 15.99 6.02 -11.27
CA PRO A 57 14.93 6.98 -11.57
C PRO A 57 14.60 7.06 -13.07
N GLY A 58 13.34 6.80 -13.43
CA GLY A 58 12.84 6.86 -14.81
C GLY A 58 13.10 5.59 -15.64
N GLU A 59 13.70 4.55 -15.07
CA GLU A 59 13.81 3.23 -15.68
C GLU A 59 12.81 2.27 -15.01
N GLU A 60 12.10 1.50 -15.82
CA GLU A 60 11.17 0.46 -15.39
C GLU A 60 11.87 -0.90 -15.42
N VAL A 61 11.67 -1.71 -14.39
CA VAL A 61 12.16 -3.09 -14.34
C VAL A 61 11.23 -3.94 -15.20
N ALA A 62 11.72 -4.41 -16.33
CA ALA A 62 10.96 -5.28 -17.20
C ALA A 62 11.06 -6.73 -16.73
N ASP A 63 9.96 -7.28 -16.22
CA ASP A 63 9.86 -8.69 -15.90
C ASP A 63 9.56 -9.51 -17.16
N ASN A 64 10.38 -10.54 -17.38
CA ASN A 64 10.16 -11.50 -18.46
C ASN A 64 9.65 -12.80 -17.85
N VAL A 65 8.34 -13.03 -17.96
CA VAL A 65 7.71 -14.28 -17.52
C VAL A 65 7.85 -15.33 -18.61
N ASP A 66 8.41 -16.49 -18.25
CA ASP A 66 8.42 -17.65 -19.12
C ASP A 66 7.05 -18.33 -19.06
N ALA A 67 6.32 -18.33 -20.18
CA ALA A 67 5.00 -18.96 -20.27
C ALA A 67 5.02 -20.47 -19.89
N ARG A 68 6.18 -21.13 -19.90
CA ARG A 68 6.32 -22.52 -19.43
C ARG A 68 6.22 -22.65 -17.91
N CYS A 69 6.38 -21.55 -17.17
CA CYS A 69 6.19 -21.47 -15.73
C CYS A 69 4.73 -21.34 -15.31
N GLN A 70 3.85 -21.01 -16.25
CA GLN A 70 2.43 -20.85 -15.97
C GLN A 70 1.76 -22.23 -16.00
N ALA A 71 1.54 -22.78 -14.81
CA ALA A 71 0.90 -24.08 -14.61
C ALA A 71 -0.06 -24.02 -13.44
N ASP A 72 -1.21 -24.67 -13.58
CA ASP A 72 -2.15 -24.88 -12.48
C ASP A 72 -1.54 -25.83 -11.46
N VAL A 73 -1.45 -25.39 -10.21
CA VAL A 73 -1.02 -26.21 -9.08
C VAL A 73 -1.99 -26.08 -7.92
N ALA A 74 -2.15 -27.18 -7.19
CA ALA A 74 -2.89 -27.16 -5.94
C ALA A 74 -2.02 -26.51 -4.86
N VAL A 75 -2.53 -25.43 -4.26
CA VAL A 75 -1.87 -24.68 -3.19
C VAL A 75 -2.67 -24.77 -1.91
N GLU A 76 -1.96 -24.79 -0.78
CA GLU A 76 -2.59 -24.59 0.51
C GLU A 76 -2.81 -23.09 0.71
N VAL A 77 -4.08 -22.70 0.75
CA VAL A 77 -4.51 -21.33 1.00
C VAL A 77 -4.86 -21.21 2.47
N GLN A 78 -4.27 -20.24 3.15
CA GLN A 78 -4.62 -19.86 4.52
C GLN A 78 -5.08 -18.40 4.55
N VAL A 79 -6.19 -18.12 5.23
CA VAL A 79 -6.62 -16.73 5.52
C VAL A 79 -6.32 -16.40 6.96
N THR A 80 -5.55 -15.34 7.19
CA THR A 80 -5.23 -14.83 8.53
C THR A 80 -5.77 -13.41 8.73
N ASP A 81 -6.00 -13.04 9.99
CA ASP A 81 -6.24 -11.63 10.33
C ASP A 81 -4.94 -10.83 10.18
N TYR A 82 -5.04 -9.66 9.55
CA TYR A 82 -3.91 -8.79 9.25
C TYR A 82 -3.09 -8.43 10.49
N GLN A 83 -3.74 -8.18 11.63
CA GLN A 83 -3.08 -7.64 12.82
C GLN A 83 -2.33 -8.71 13.61
N ASP A 84 -2.97 -9.86 13.88
CA ASP A 84 -2.45 -10.87 14.80
C ASP A 84 -2.02 -12.16 14.11
N GLN A 85 -2.20 -12.25 12.78
CA GLN A 85 -1.85 -13.41 11.96
C GLN A 85 -2.58 -14.70 12.43
N VAL A 86 -3.74 -14.55 13.08
CA VAL A 86 -4.56 -15.68 13.52
C VAL A 86 -5.41 -16.16 12.34
N PRO A 87 -5.48 -17.48 12.07
CA PRO A 87 -6.33 -18.01 11.02
C PRO A 87 -7.80 -17.60 11.19
N VAL A 88 -8.52 -17.46 10.07
CA VAL A 88 -9.92 -17.02 10.03
C VAL A 88 -10.82 -18.17 9.52
N PRO A 89 -11.27 -19.08 10.41
CA PRO A 89 -12.16 -20.16 10.05
C PRO A 89 -13.47 -19.66 9.40
N GLY A 90 -13.91 -20.37 8.35
CA GLY A 90 -15.15 -20.05 7.63
C GLY A 90 -15.12 -18.77 6.81
N ALA A 91 -13.95 -18.15 6.61
CA ALA A 91 -13.80 -17.06 5.64
C ALA A 91 -14.16 -17.57 4.22
N ALA A 92 -14.95 -16.81 3.48
CA ALA A 92 -15.24 -17.06 2.08
C ALA A 92 -14.29 -16.24 1.22
N VAL A 93 -13.53 -16.89 0.35
CA VAL A 93 -12.57 -16.24 -0.54
C VAL A 93 -12.98 -16.48 -1.99
N THR A 94 -13.06 -15.40 -2.76
CA THR A 94 -13.17 -15.44 -4.22
C THR A 94 -11.79 -15.16 -4.81
N LEU A 95 -11.27 -16.07 -5.62
CA LEU A 95 -9.99 -15.93 -6.31
C LEU A 95 -10.23 -15.58 -7.78
N TYR A 96 -9.54 -14.57 -8.27
CA TYR A 96 -9.59 -14.09 -9.63
C TYR A 96 -8.24 -14.36 -10.31
N ALA A 97 -8.29 -14.97 -11.50
CA ALA A 97 -7.11 -15.15 -12.33
C ALA A 97 -6.79 -13.80 -13.01
N GLY A 98 -5.91 -13.02 -12.40
CA GLY A 98 -5.52 -11.69 -12.86
C GLY A 98 -5.25 -10.69 -11.74
N ASP A 99 -5.02 -9.45 -12.13
CA ASP A 99 -4.66 -8.29 -11.30
C ASP A 99 -5.88 -7.43 -10.93
N SER A 100 -7.10 -7.94 -11.12
CA SER A 100 -8.34 -7.22 -10.84
C SER A 100 -9.45 -8.14 -10.36
N LEU A 101 -10.55 -7.55 -9.88
CA LEU A 101 -11.78 -8.24 -9.48
C LEU A 101 -12.68 -8.61 -10.68
N GLU A 102 -12.12 -8.63 -11.90
CA GLU A 102 -12.81 -8.98 -13.13
C GLU A 102 -12.37 -10.37 -13.64
N GLY A 103 -13.20 -11.00 -14.47
CA GLY A 103 -12.84 -12.24 -15.17
C GLY A 103 -13.33 -13.53 -14.51
N GLU A 104 -12.63 -14.63 -14.76
CA GLU A 104 -12.95 -15.95 -14.20
C GLU A 104 -12.58 -15.97 -12.71
N ALA A 105 -13.50 -16.48 -11.90
CA ALA A 105 -13.34 -16.55 -10.46
C ALA A 105 -13.68 -17.94 -9.92
N SER A 106 -13.02 -18.31 -8.82
CA SER A 106 -13.34 -19.50 -8.02
C SER A 106 -13.67 -19.10 -6.60
N ASP A 107 -14.71 -19.71 -6.02
CA ASP A 107 -15.13 -19.45 -4.65
C ASP A 107 -14.74 -20.61 -3.75
N VAL A 108 -14.04 -20.31 -2.66
CA VAL A 108 -13.65 -21.26 -1.63
C VAL A 108 -14.11 -20.79 -0.26
N THR A 109 -14.26 -21.73 0.67
CA THR A 109 -14.56 -21.42 2.07
C THR A 109 -13.54 -22.14 2.94
N MET A 110 -12.89 -21.38 3.82
CA MET A 110 -11.88 -21.90 4.73
C MET A 110 -12.51 -22.88 5.73
N ASP A 111 -11.76 -23.93 6.07
CA ASP A 111 -12.17 -24.92 7.07
C ASP A 111 -12.04 -24.40 8.52
N ASP A 112 -12.16 -25.29 9.50
CA ASP A 112 -12.07 -24.96 10.93
C ASP A 112 -10.66 -24.49 11.37
N ASP A 113 -9.63 -24.77 10.58
CA ASP A 113 -8.24 -24.34 10.79
C ASP A 113 -7.90 -23.07 9.97
N GLY A 114 -8.86 -22.55 9.19
CA GLY A 114 -8.66 -21.39 8.34
C GLY A 114 -7.91 -21.70 7.04
N ILE A 115 -7.91 -22.97 6.62
CA ILE A 115 -7.13 -23.48 5.49
C ILE A 115 -8.06 -24.10 4.43
N VAL A 116 -7.64 -24.09 3.17
CA VAL A 116 -8.25 -24.86 2.08
C VAL A 116 -7.21 -25.19 1.02
N THR A 117 -7.41 -26.27 0.26
CA THR A 117 -6.59 -26.54 -0.95
C THR A 117 -7.34 -26.06 -2.18
N GLU A 118 -6.72 -25.20 -2.99
CA GLU A 118 -7.31 -24.65 -4.21
C GLU A 118 -6.31 -24.64 -5.37
N SER A 119 -6.78 -24.58 -6.62
CA SER A 119 -5.93 -24.48 -7.79
C SER A 119 -5.60 -23.02 -8.10
N VAL A 120 -4.31 -22.68 -8.19
CA VAL A 120 -3.87 -21.36 -8.68
C VAL A 120 -2.92 -21.52 -9.86
N LEU A 121 -2.87 -20.50 -10.72
CA LEU A 121 -1.98 -20.47 -11.86
C LEU A 121 -0.66 -19.80 -11.45
N LEU A 122 0.43 -20.57 -11.43
CA LEU A 122 1.76 -20.05 -11.09
C LEU A 122 2.21 -18.96 -12.05
N CYS A 123 3.06 -18.05 -11.56
CA CYS A 123 3.65 -16.96 -12.36
C CYS A 123 2.61 -16.14 -13.14
N THR A 124 1.42 -16.01 -12.55
CA THR A 124 0.32 -15.20 -13.04
C THR A 124 -0.22 -14.43 -11.85
N PRO A 125 -0.52 -13.13 -12.01
CA PRO A 125 -1.12 -12.34 -10.94
C PRO A 125 -2.43 -12.98 -10.49
N THR A 126 -2.62 -13.02 -9.18
CA THR A 126 -3.83 -13.49 -8.53
C THR A 126 -4.36 -12.36 -7.67
N THR A 127 -5.66 -12.09 -7.82
CA THR A 127 -6.38 -11.19 -6.93
C THR A 127 -7.31 -12.04 -6.11
N TYR A 128 -7.38 -11.78 -4.80
CA TYR A 128 -8.33 -12.47 -3.93
C TYR A 128 -9.25 -11.46 -3.26
N ARG A 129 -10.46 -11.91 -2.93
CA ARG A 129 -11.43 -11.18 -2.14
C ARG A 129 -11.90 -12.05 -0.99
N ALA A 130 -11.42 -11.74 0.21
CA ALA A 130 -11.82 -12.40 1.44
C ALA A 130 -13.03 -11.68 2.06
N THR A 131 -14.06 -12.45 2.39
CA THR A 131 -15.27 -11.98 3.08
C THR A 131 -15.56 -12.87 4.28
N ARG A 132 -16.14 -12.29 5.33
CA ARG A 132 -16.60 -13.04 6.50
C ARG A 132 -18.05 -12.70 6.80
N SER A 133 -18.79 -13.66 7.34
CA SER A 133 -20.19 -13.46 7.72
C SER A 133 -20.38 -12.43 8.85
N GLU A 134 -19.41 -12.27 9.75
CA GLU A 134 -19.46 -11.30 10.85
C GLU A 134 -18.06 -10.78 11.22
N GLY A 135 -17.93 -9.47 11.46
CA GLY A 135 -16.78 -8.89 12.15
C GLY A 135 -15.50 -8.67 11.34
N ALA A 136 -15.54 -8.79 10.01
CA ALA A 136 -14.43 -8.43 9.14
C ALA A 136 -14.90 -7.59 7.94
N LEU A 137 -14.02 -6.72 7.46
CA LEU A 137 -14.24 -5.99 6.22
C LEU A 137 -14.06 -6.93 5.03
N PRO A 138 -14.84 -6.77 3.95
CA PRO A 138 -14.43 -7.27 2.64
C PRO A 138 -13.00 -6.81 2.38
N THR A 139 -12.08 -7.77 2.24
CA THR A 139 -10.65 -7.49 2.09
C THR A 139 -10.20 -8.04 0.75
N THR A 140 -9.71 -7.16 -0.11
CA THR A 140 -9.14 -7.54 -1.41
C THR A 140 -7.62 -7.51 -1.30
N GLY A 141 -6.92 -8.54 -1.74
CA GLY A 141 -5.48 -8.47 -1.99
C GLY A 141 -5.23 -8.56 -3.49
N VAL A 142 -4.33 -7.71 -4.00
CA VAL A 142 -3.99 -7.61 -5.41
C VAL A 142 -2.52 -7.95 -5.66
N HIS A 143 -2.19 -8.32 -6.89
CA HIS A 143 -0.82 -8.54 -7.38
C HIS A 143 -0.07 -9.70 -6.72
N GLU A 144 -0.79 -10.70 -6.20
CA GLU A 144 -0.16 -11.90 -5.64
C GLU A 144 0.38 -12.77 -6.77
N VAL A 145 1.69 -13.05 -6.77
CA VAL A 145 2.34 -13.91 -7.77
C VAL A 145 3.04 -15.07 -7.08
N TYR A 146 2.59 -16.29 -7.39
CA TYR A 146 3.16 -17.51 -6.82
C TYR A 146 4.31 -18.07 -7.68
N SER A 147 5.43 -18.33 -7.01
CA SER A 147 6.63 -18.98 -7.57
C SER A 147 6.40 -20.49 -7.75
N PRO A 148 6.98 -21.15 -8.77
CA PRO A 148 6.92 -22.61 -8.95
C PRO A 148 7.76 -23.42 -7.93
N GLU A 149 8.23 -22.80 -6.85
CA GLU A 149 9.01 -23.46 -5.81
C GLU A 149 8.12 -24.24 -4.83
N GLU A 150 8.52 -25.45 -4.44
CA GLU A 150 7.72 -26.31 -3.54
C GLU A 150 8.14 -26.17 -2.05
N PRO A 151 7.18 -26.18 -1.10
CA PRO A 151 5.74 -26.13 -1.29
C PRO A 151 5.26 -24.70 -1.61
N VAL A 152 4.21 -24.59 -2.44
CA VAL A 152 3.55 -23.33 -2.72
C VAL A 152 2.43 -23.13 -1.69
N GLU A 153 2.60 -22.14 -0.83
CA GLU A 153 1.61 -21.72 0.17
C GLU A 153 1.10 -20.32 -0.20
N ALA A 154 -0.21 -20.14 -0.11
CA ALA A 154 -0.88 -18.86 -0.34
C ALA A 154 -1.39 -18.33 0.99
N HIS A 155 -0.86 -17.17 1.41
CA HIS A 155 -1.24 -16.51 2.66
C HIS A 155 -2.07 -15.28 2.34
N PHE A 156 -3.37 -15.37 2.54
CA PHE A 156 -4.31 -14.27 2.35
C PHE A 156 -4.59 -13.56 3.66
N GLN A 157 -4.73 -12.26 3.58
CA GLN A 157 -5.01 -11.40 4.73
C GLN A 157 -6.45 -10.91 4.69
N SER A 158 -7.05 -10.89 5.88
CA SER A 158 -8.37 -10.31 6.16
C SER A 158 -8.21 -9.21 7.20
N ILE A 159 -8.92 -8.09 7.03
CA ILE A 159 -8.92 -7.00 8.02
C ILE A 159 -10.18 -7.13 8.88
N SER A 160 -10.02 -7.48 10.15
CA SER A 160 -11.13 -7.48 11.11
C SER A 160 -11.67 -6.07 11.41
N GLU A 161 -12.91 -6.00 11.91
CA GLU A 161 -13.47 -4.78 12.49
C GLU A 161 -12.63 -4.26 13.67
N GLY A 162 -11.95 -5.15 14.40
CA GLY A 162 -11.00 -4.80 15.44
C GLY A 162 -9.80 -4.03 14.89
N SER A 163 -9.19 -4.56 13.82
CA SER A 163 -8.12 -3.89 13.08
C SER A 163 -8.56 -2.53 12.56
N ARG A 164 -9.75 -2.45 11.93
CA ARG A 164 -10.35 -1.17 11.50
C ARG A 164 -10.49 -0.18 12.65
N SER A 165 -11.10 -0.61 13.76
CA SER A 165 -11.35 0.25 14.92
C SER A 165 -10.04 0.79 15.50
N LEU A 166 -8.98 -0.03 15.51
CA LEU A 166 -7.67 0.39 15.95
C LEU A 166 -7.05 1.45 15.03
N LEU A 167 -7.16 1.28 13.71
CA LEU A 167 -6.70 2.27 12.74
C LEU A 167 -7.45 3.60 12.93
N GLU A 168 -8.77 3.54 13.05
CA GLU A 168 -9.61 4.73 13.26
C GLU A 168 -9.24 5.46 14.55
N LEU A 169 -9.08 4.72 15.65
CA LEU A 169 -8.68 5.27 16.93
C LEU A 169 -7.28 5.90 16.90
N THR A 170 -6.31 5.21 16.28
CA THR A 170 -4.91 5.65 16.32
C THR A 170 -4.68 6.87 15.46
N PHE A 171 -5.24 6.88 14.25
CA PHE A 171 -5.17 8.05 13.38
C PHE A 171 -6.15 9.15 13.78
N GLN A 172 -7.05 8.88 14.73
CA GLN A 172 -8.12 9.79 15.19
C GLN A 172 -9.01 10.22 14.01
N ARG A 173 -9.30 9.26 13.13
CA ARG A 173 -10.06 9.44 11.89
C ARG A 173 -10.98 8.25 11.71
N ASP A 174 -12.28 8.48 11.78
CA ASP A 174 -13.25 7.44 11.43
C ASP A 174 -13.21 7.19 9.92
N ILE A 175 -13.37 5.94 9.48
CA ILE A 175 -13.64 5.65 8.07
C ILE A 175 -15.13 5.94 7.84
N ALA A 176 -15.41 6.98 7.06
CA ALA A 176 -16.76 7.40 6.72
C ALA A 176 -17.52 6.25 6.05
N PRO A 177 -18.83 6.06 6.36
CA PRO A 177 -19.63 5.02 5.71
C PRO A 177 -19.60 5.12 4.19
N GLY A 178 -19.40 4.00 3.52
CA GLY A 178 -19.25 3.90 2.07
C GLY A 178 -17.83 4.11 1.56
N ASN A 179 -16.91 4.62 2.37
CA ASN A 179 -15.49 4.69 2.03
C ASN A 179 -14.75 3.43 2.51
N GLY A 180 -13.61 3.14 1.89
CA GLY A 180 -12.73 2.04 2.26
C GLY A 180 -11.37 2.50 2.78
N ALA A 181 -10.47 1.53 2.92
CA ALA A 181 -9.07 1.73 3.26
C ALA A 181 -8.14 1.00 2.29
N VAL A 182 -6.95 1.55 2.07
CA VAL A 182 -5.84 0.87 1.41
C VAL A 182 -4.76 0.62 2.45
N ALA A 183 -4.17 -0.57 2.48
CA ALA A 183 -3.04 -0.91 3.34
C ALA A 183 -1.98 -1.63 2.51
N GLY A 184 -0.73 -1.60 2.97
CA GLY A 184 0.34 -2.20 2.18
C GLY A 184 1.72 -1.97 2.73
N ARG A 185 2.71 -2.47 1.98
CA ARG A 185 4.13 -2.26 2.24
C ARG A 185 4.82 -1.62 1.04
N ALA A 186 5.71 -0.70 1.33
CA ALA A 186 6.73 -0.23 0.39
C ALA A 186 7.89 -1.23 0.43
N LEU A 187 8.16 -1.90 -0.69
CA LEU A 187 9.17 -2.95 -0.78
C LEU A 187 10.34 -2.55 -1.70
N GLY A 188 11.53 -3.00 -1.33
CA GLY A 188 12.75 -2.87 -2.11
C GLY A 188 12.87 -3.94 -3.16
N CYS A 189 14.00 -3.94 -3.85
CA CYS A 189 14.29 -4.87 -4.95
C CYS A 189 14.39 -6.34 -4.52
N ASP A 190 14.68 -6.59 -3.25
CA ASP A 190 14.76 -7.92 -2.63
C ASP A 190 13.45 -8.36 -1.96
N GLY A 191 12.38 -7.56 -2.05
CA GLY A 191 11.11 -7.82 -1.38
C GLY A 191 11.10 -7.45 0.11
N GLU A 192 12.18 -6.86 0.64
CA GLU A 192 12.23 -6.38 2.02
C GLU A 192 11.68 -4.94 2.13
N PRO A 193 11.20 -4.52 3.31
CA PRO A 193 10.72 -3.15 3.52
C PRO A 193 11.68 -2.03 3.15
N LEU A 194 11.12 -0.96 2.58
CA LEU A 194 11.80 0.33 2.40
C LEU A 194 11.41 1.33 3.48
N GLU A 195 12.42 1.97 4.09
CA GLU A 195 12.24 3.16 4.94
C GLU A 195 12.35 4.44 4.10
N ASN A 196 11.65 5.49 4.54
CA ASN A 196 11.65 6.84 3.97
C ASN A 196 10.98 6.98 2.59
N ALA A 197 10.20 6.00 2.16
CA ALA A 197 9.33 6.12 0.99
C ALA A 197 8.03 6.83 1.36
N GLN A 198 7.46 7.61 0.44
CA GLN A 198 6.14 8.23 0.62
C GLN A 198 5.13 7.61 -0.32
N VAL A 199 3.89 7.44 0.15
CA VAL A 199 2.83 6.79 -0.64
C VAL A 199 1.70 7.78 -0.90
N ILE A 200 1.24 7.81 -2.14
CA ILE A 200 0.05 8.55 -2.58
C ILE A 200 -0.93 7.58 -3.22
N VAL A 201 -2.22 7.75 -2.96
CA VAL A 201 -3.30 7.03 -3.64
C VAL A 201 -4.09 8.04 -4.45
N ARG A 202 -4.17 7.82 -5.77
CA ARG A 202 -4.87 8.71 -6.71
C ARG A 202 -5.82 7.95 -7.64
N ASP A 203 -6.86 8.63 -8.10
CA ASP A 203 -7.73 8.11 -9.14
C ASP A 203 -7.12 8.27 -10.56
N ALA A 204 -7.87 7.84 -11.57
CA ALA A 204 -7.49 7.96 -12.98
C ALA A 204 -7.42 9.42 -13.46
N GLU A 205 -8.14 10.33 -12.80
CA GLU A 205 -8.11 11.78 -13.03
C GLU A 205 -7.02 12.50 -12.22
N CYS A 206 -6.15 11.76 -11.52
CA CYS A 206 -5.08 12.29 -10.68
C CYS A 206 -5.54 13.15 -9.49
N HIS A 207 -6.73 12.85 -8.97
CA HIS A 207 -7.17 13.38 -7.68
C HIS A 207 -6.72 12.47 -6.54
N VAL A 208 -6.19 13.09 -5.51
CA VAL A 208 -6.00 12.49 -4.18
C VAL A 208 -7.23 12.85 -3.35
N SER A 209 -7.83 11.86 -2.67
CA SER A 209 -9.00 12.10 -1.82
C SER A 209 -8.69 13.19 -0.78
N THR A 210 -9.50 14.26 -0.75
CA THR A 210 -9.33 15.37 0.20
C THR A 210 -9.66 14.98 1.64
N ASP A 211 -10.56 14.00 1.80
CA ASP A 211 -10.89 13.41 3.10
C ASP A 211 -9.97 12.23 3.43
N GLY A 212 -9.16 11.80 2.45
CA GLY A 212 -8.19 10.73 2.58
C GLY A 212 -7.10 11.08 3.58
N TYR A 213 -6.61 10.06 4.29
CA TYR A 213 -5.49 10.23 5.21
C TYR A 213 -4.48 9.12 5.01
N THR A 214 -3.27 9.47 4.57
CA THR A 214 -2.12 8.56 4.54
C THR A 214 -1.42 8.57 5.89
N GLY A 215 -1.31 7.40 6.51
CA GLY A 215 -0.56 7.18 7.74
C GLY A 215 0.49 6.08 7.55
N TYR A 216 1.50 6.12 8.40
CA TYR A 216 2.61 5.16 8.41
C TYR A 216 2.72 4.49 9.78
N PHE A 217 3.41 3.37 9.84
CA PHE A 217 3.56 2.59 11.06
C PHE A 217 5.02 2.58 11.52
N THR A 218 5.24 2.21 12.77
CA THR A 218 6.55 1.94 13.35
C THR A 218 6.41 0.79 14.34
N ASN A 219 7.10 -0.32 14.07
CA ASN A 219 6.97 -1.56 14.84
C ASN A 219 5.50 -2.03 14.90
N GLN A 220 4.81 -2.03 13.75
CA GLN A 220 3.41 -2.46 13.62
C GLN A 220 2.37 -1.57 14.35
N LEU A 221 2.79 -0.44 14.91
CA LEU A 221 1.89 0.53 15.52
C LEU A 221 1.80 1.79 14.65
N PRO A 222 0.61 2.34 14.39
CA PRO A 222 0.50 3.55 13.60
C PRO A 222 1.18 4.74 14.29
N ASP A 223 1.91 5.55 13.51
CA ASP A 223 2.61 6.77 13.95
C ASP A 223 2.08 7.98 13.16
N VAL A 224 1.22 8.77 13.82
CA VAL A 224 0.58 9.96 13.23
C VAL A 224 1.55 11.09 12.86
N PHE A 225 2.80 11.03 13.33
CA PHE A 225 3.81 12.07 13.08
C PHE A 225 4.80 11.68 11.97
N ARG A 226 4.78 10.41 11.55
CA ARG A 226 5.57 9.96 10.40
C ARG A 226 4.96 10.50 9.12
N THR A 227 5.83 10.95 8.22
CA THR A 227 5.48 11.46 6.89
C THR A 227 5.95 10.54 5.77
N ALA A 228 6.62 9.45 6.12
CA ALA A 228 7.16 8.44 5.22
C ALA A 228 7.23 7.09 5.97
N THR A 229 7.41 6.00 5.22
CA THR A 229 7.51 4.64 5.77
C THR A 229 8.64 4.51 6.79
N SER A 230 8.45 3.64 7.78
CA SER A 230 9.50 3.26 8.73
C SER A 230 10.26 2.01 8.24
N ALA A 231 11.12 1.43 9.08
CA ALA A 231 11.84 0.19 8.79
C ALA A 231 10.92 -1.03 8.54
N ASP A 232 9.63 -0.97 8.88
CA ASP A 232 8.66 -2.02 8.53
C ASP A 232 8.01 -1.81 7.15
N GLY A 233 8.19 -0.64 6.52
CA GLY A 233 7.66 -0.32 5.20
C GLY A 233 6.15 -0.12 5.14
N VAL A 234 5.45 -0.24 6.27
CA VAL A 234 3.97 -0.34 6.29
C VAL A 234 3.34 1.04 6.18
N PHE A 235 2.30 1.14 5.35
CA PHE A 235 1.44 2.30 5.19
C PHE A 235 -0.04 1.93 5.22
N ALA A 236 -0.89 2.93 5.46
CA ALA A 236 -2.33 2.83 5.26
C ALA A 236 -2.88 4.16 4.75
N VAL A 237 -3.90 4.10 3.89
CA VAL A 237 -4.68 5.25 3.44
C VAL A 237 -6.13 5.03 3.80
N LEU A 238 -6.67 5.87 4.68
CA LEU A 238 -8.05 5.80 5.14
C LEU A 238 -8.95 6.75 4.35
N ASN A 239 -10.27 6.55 4.42
CA ASN A 239 -11.27 7.42 3.81
C ASN A 239 -11.11 7.59 2.29
N VAL A 240 -10.79 6.49 1.62
CA VAL A 240 -10.73 6.46 0.16
C VAL A 240 -12.11 6.07 -0.36
N PRO A 241 -12.76 6.88 -1.22
CA PRO A 241 -14.01 6.49 -1.86
C PRO A 241 -13.86 5.19 -2.67
N PRO A 242 -14.94 4.46 -2.96
CA PRO A 242 -14.86 3.29 -3.82
C PRO A 242 -14.56 3.70 -5.27
N GLY A 243 -13.74 2.90 -5.97
CA GLY A 243 -13.32 3.18 -7.33
C GLY A 243 -12.00 2.50 -7.70
N ASP A 244 -11.48 2.86 -8.87
CA ASP A 244 -10.18 2.38 -9.36
C ASP A 244 -9.10 3.42 -9.05
N TYR A 245 -7.98 2.95 -8.51
CA TYR A 245 -6.90 3.79 -7.99
C TYR A 245 -5.53 3.29 -8.46
N THR A 246 -4.56 4.20 -8.43
CA THR A 246 -3.14 3.90 -8.48
C THR A 246 -2.51 4.29 -7.15
N VAL A 247 -1.84 3.34 -6.51
CA VAL A 247 -0.97 3.57 -5.37
C VAL A 247 0.43 3.83 -5.90
N GLU A 248 0.97 5.00 -5.61
CA GLU A 248 2.27 5.44 -6.09
C GLU A 248 3.23 5.58 -4.92
N MET A 249 4.40 4.95 -5.05
CA MET A 249 5.50 5.08 -4.12
C MET A 249 6.51 6.09 -4.67
N PHE A 250 6.82 7.10 -3.87
CA PHE A 250 7.79 8.14 -4.18
C PHE A 250 9.05 7.98 -3.35
N ALA A 251 10.20 8.01 -4.03
CA ALA A 251 11.52 7.89 -3.43
C ALA A 251 12.21 9.27 -3.36
N PRO A 252 12.81 9.64 -2.23
CA PRO A 252 13.73 10.77 -2.18
C PRO A 252 14.99 10.45 -2.99
N VAL A 253 15.35 11.34 -3.92
CA VAL A 253 16.59 11.21 -4.68
C VAL A 253 17.68 12.07 -4.05
N PRO A 254 18.89 11.54 -3.81
CA PRO A 254 20.01 12.33 -3.32
C PRO A 254 20.19 13.60 -4.15
N GLY A 255 19.85 14.73 -3.54
CA GLY A 255 20.10 16.04 -4.15
C GLY A 255 21.61 16.22 -4.35
N ARG A 256 22.02 16.99 -5.35
CA ARG A 256 23.43 17.39 -5.41
C ARG A 256 23.76 18.21 -4.17
N ALA A 257 24.97 18.03 -3.63
CA ALA A 257 25.41 18.78 -2.46
C ALA A 257 25.22 20.29 -2.67
N GLY A 258 24.32 20.90 -1.89
CA GLY A 258 24.00 22.33 -1.95
C GLY A 258 22.73 22.70 -2.72
N GLU A 259 21.97 21.74 -3.24
CA GLU A 259 20.62 21.96 -3.79
C GLU A 259 19.56 21.81 -2.68
N ASP A 260 18.43 22.52 -2.86
CA ASP A 260 17.22 22.59 -2.01
C ASP A 260 16.55 21.19 -1.85
N PRO A 261 15.44 20.99 -1.07
CA PRO A 261 14.99 19.67 -0.62
C PRO A 261 14.98 18.59 -1.71
N GLN A 262 15.36 17.37 -1.33
CA GLN A 262 15.52 16.24 -2.25
C GLN A 262 14.26 16.08 -3.11
N PRO A 263 14.38 16.18 -4.45
CA PRO A 263 13.24 15.94 -5.31
C PRO A 263 12.81 14.49 -5.09
N HIS A 264 11.50 14.31 -4.96
CA HIS A 264 10.93 12.97 -4.97
C HIS A 264 10.67 12.58 -6.42
N VAL A 265 10.89 11.31 -6.71
CA VAL A 265 10.57 10.73 -8.02
C VAL A 265 9.64 9.56 -7.81
N LEU A 266 8.76 9.32 -8.78
CA LEU A 266 7.98 8.10 -8.83
C LEU A 266 8.96 6.92 -8.92
N ALA A 267 8.83 6.01 -7.96
CA ALA A 267 9.74 4.90 -7.79
C ALA A 267 9.07 3.55 -8.06
N ALA A 268 7.76 3.48 -7.81
CA ALA A 268 6.91 2.35 -8.16
C ALA A 268 5.44 2.78 -8.15
N ALA A 269 4.58 1.98 -8.77
CA ALA A 269 3.14 2.16 -8.75
C ALA A 269 2.43 0.80 -8.81
N ALA A 270 1.22 0.73 -8.28
CA ALA A 270 0.34 -0.44 -8.35
C ALA A 270 -1.12 -0.01 -8.52
N THR A 271 -1.86 -0.66 -9.42
CA THR A 271 -3.29 -0.38 -9.61
C THR A 271 -4.15 -1.23 -8.70
N LEU A 272 -5.31 -0.72 -8.29
CA LEU A 272 -6.28 -1.49 -7.50
C LEU A 272 -7.71 -1.00 -7.70
N THR A 273 -8.66 -1.86 -7.37
CA THR A 273 -10.07 -1.50 -7.17
C THR A 273 -10.37 -1.52 -5.67
N LEU A 274 -10.99 -0.45 -5.17
CA LEU A 274 -11.44 -0.34 -3.79
C LEU A 274 -12.97 -0.44 -3.73
N GLU A 275 -13.47 -1.40 -2.94
CA GLU A 275 -14.90 -1.55 -2.68
C GLU A 275 -15.38 -0.63 -1.54
N ALA A 276 -16.67 -0.29 -1.56
CA ALA A 276 -17.29 0.49 -0.49
C ALA A 276 -17.28 -0.30 0.83
N ASP A 277 -16.94 0.37 1.93
CA ASP A 277 -16.80 -0.25 3.26
C ASP A 277 -15.81 -1.44 3.31
N GLY A 278 -14.94 -1.55 2.30
CA GLY A 278 -13.91 -2.60 2.19
C GLY A 278 -12.52 -2.10 2.52
N ALA A 279 -11.56 -3.02 2.43
CA ALA A 279 -10.15 -2.69 2.46
C ALA A 279 -9.42 -3.40 1.32
N THR A 280 -8.41 -2.74 0.74
CA THR A 280 -7.52 -3.35 -0.24
C THR A 280 -6.09 -3.38 0.29
N ILE A 281 -5.46 -4.55 0.21
CA ILE A 281 -4.07 -4.79 0.56
C ILE A 281 -3.26 -4.84 -0.73
N VAL A 282 -2.18 -4.05 -0.79
CA VAL A 282 -1.34 -3.90 -1.96
C VAL A 282 0.09 -3.61 -1.54
N ASP A 283 1.02 -4.45 -1.97
CA ASP A 283 2.44 -4.13 -1.85
C ASP A 283 2.90 -3.37 -3.09
N VAL A 284 3.77 -2.37 -2.88
CA VAL A 284 4.31 -1.53 -3.94
C VAL A 284 5.82 -1.70 -3.95
N GLN A 285 6.33 -2.36 -4.98
CA GLN A 285 7.73 -2.76 -5.06
C GLN A 285 8.53 -1.87 -6.00
N LEU A 286 9.68 -1.41 -5.50
CA LEU A 286 10.58 -0.49 -6.19
C LEU A 286 10.94 -0.98 -7.61
N GLY A 287 10.79 -0.11 -8.60
CA GLY A 287 11.10 -0.41 -10.00
C GLY A 287 9.95 -0.96 -10.83
N HIS A 288 8.81 -1.30 -10.21
CA HIS A 288 7.63 -1.81 -10.88
C HIS A 288 6.55 -0.72 -10.93
N THR A 289 6.10 -0.35 -12.13
CA THR A 289 5.06 0.68 -12.32
C THR A 289 3.68 0.12 -12.64
N ASP A 290 3.58 -1.19 -12.85
CA ASP A 290 2.32 -1.93 -12.98
C ASP A 290 1.88 -2.58 -11.66
N GLY A 291 2.76 -2.62 -10.65
CA GLY A 291 2.52 -3.22 -9.34
C GLY A 291 2.80 -4.72 -9.31
N LEU A 292 3.25 -5.29 -10.41
CA LEU A 292 3.50 -6.72 -10.53
C LEU A 292 4.97 -7.01 -10.32
N PHE A 293 5.26 -7.83 -9.32
CA PHE A 293 6.58 -8.40 -9.12
C PHE A 293 6.54 -9.90 -9.41
N TYR A 294 7.35 -10.33 -10.38
CA TYR A 294 7.49 -11.75 -10.68
C TYR A 294 8.74 -12.32 -9.98
N PRO A 295 8.60 -13.33 -9.10
CA PRO A 295 9.75 -14.03 -8.53
C PRO A 295 10.70 -14.53 -9.63
N ALA A 296 12.00 -14.52 -9.38
CA ALA A 296 13.00 -14.89 -10.39
C ALA A 296 12.76 -16.27 -11.03
N ALA A 297 12.19 -17.21 -10.27
CA ALA A 297 11.79 -18.53 -10.75
C ALA A 297 10.78 -18.50 -11.92
N CYS A 298 9.99 -17.43 -12.05
CA CYS A 298 9.06 -17.21 -13.16
C CYS A 298 9.74 -16.86 -14.48
N SER A 299 11.03 -16.49 -14.47
CA SER A 299 11.78 -16.14 -15.69
C SER A 299 12.47 -17.34 -16.35
N SER A 300 12.60 -18.47 -15.65
CA SER A 300 13.24 -19.67 -16.19
C SER A 300 12.77 -20.94 -15.50
N CYS A 301 11.78 -21.62 -16.07
CA CYS A 301 11.37 -22.93 -15.57
C CYS A 301 12.26 -24.07 -16.07
N PRO A 302 12.52 -25.07 -15.21
CA PRO A 302 13.32 -26.25 -15.56
C PRO A 302 12.71 -27.10 -16.69
#